data_AF-A0A351ZY76-F1
#
_entry.id   AF-A0A351ZY76-F1
#
_cell.length_a   1.000
_cell.length_b   1.000
_cell.length_c   1.000
_cell.angle_alpha   90.00
_cell.angle_beta   90.00
_cell.angle_gamma   90.00
#
_symmetry.space_group_name_H-M   'P 1'
#
loop_
_entity.id
_entity.type
_entity.pdbx_description
1 polymer ?
#
loop_
_entity_poly.entity_id
_entity_poly.type
_entity_poly.pdbx_seq_one_letter_code
_entity_poly.pdbx_strand_id
1 'polypeptide(L)'
;MIAVAGVLFLGSTDSFAQGSLAPAAQAPVVLKPKLKLAYIQGAVQFLGGIEIRGNEVDAFLDVRKVLSDAIDDATKAKKTADDVITVEMRGDQIQNLALLMQRGTLKGSEADTFKDIMNALNESVKAAQGSGK
;
A
#
# COMPACT_ATOMS: atom_id res chain seq x y z
N MET A 1 57.49 59.02 -15.62
CA MET A 1 57.08 58.98 -14.20
C MET A 1 56.32 57.69 -13.95
N ILE A 2 56.77 56.90 -12.96
CA ILE A 2 56.00 56.20 -11.90
C ILE A 2 54.61 55.64 -12.27
N ALA A 3 54.13 54.44 -11.91
CA ALA A 3 54.62 53.14 -11.45
C ALA A 3 53.33 52.30 -11.24
N VAL A 4 53.42 50.99 -11.53
CA VAL A 4 52.75 49.82 -10.93
C VAL A 4 51.42 49.97 -10.15
N ALA A 5 50.39 49.23 -10.58
CA ALA A 5 49.58 48.26 -9.80
C ALA A 5 48.35 47.87 -10.66
N GLY A 6 47.99 46.62 -10.96
CA GLY A 6 48.12 45.40 -10.15
C GLY A 6 46.82 45.16 -9.38
N VAL A 7 45.74 44.75 -10.06
CA VAL A 7 44.55 44.18 -9.39
C VAL A 7 43.99 43.01 -10.22
N LEU A 8 44.21 41.81 -9.68
CA LEU A 8 43.45 40.59 -9.95
C LEU A 8 42.07 40.70 -9.28
N PHE A 9 40.99 40.50 -10.04
CA PHE A 9 39.73 39.99 -9.52
C PHE A 9 39.23 38.86 -10.42
N LEU A 10 39.68 37.65 -10.08
CA LEU A 10 39.04 36.38 -10.44
C LEU A 10 37.93 36.16 -9.41
N GLY A 11 36.69 35.96 -9.88
CA GLY A 11 35.59 35.51 -9.02
C GLY A 11 34.24 36.08 -9.44
N SER A 12 33.73 35.66 -10.60
CA SER A 12 32.28 35.71 -10.84
C SER A 12 31.63 34.74 -9.86
N THR A 13 30.97 35.26 -8.82
CA THR A 13 30.13 34.47 -7.93
C THR A 13 28.85 34.12 -8.68
N ASP A 14 28.90 33.08 -9.49
CA ASP A 14 27.68 32.45 -10.00
C ASP A 14 26.92 31.83 -8.82
N SER A 15 25.83 32.50 -8.47
CA SER A 15 24.84 32.01 -7.52
C SER A 15 24.09 30.85 -8.17
N PHE A 16 24.61 29.63 -8.05
CA PHE A 16 23.86 28.44 -8.40
C PHE A 16 22.88 28.11 -7.27
N ALA A 17 21.63 28.43 -7.55
CA ALA A 17 20.47 28.10 -6.75
C ALA A 17 20.48 26.64 -6.29
N GLN A 18 20.23 26.47 -5.00
CA GLN A 18 19.98 25.22 -4.32
C GLN A 18 18.75 24.54 -4.94
N GLY A 19 18.99 23.64 -5.89
CA GLY A 19 17.97 22.78 -6.48
C GLY A 19 17.45 21.81 -5.41
N SER A 20 16.35 22.17 -4.77
CA SER A 20 15.54 21.27 -3.96
C SER A 20 14.94 20.18 -4.85
N LEU A 21 15.62 19.04 -4.95
CA LEU A 21 15.05 17.79 -5.47
C LEU A 21 14.46 17.00 -4.29
N ALA A 22 13.37 17.50 -3.72
CA ALA A 22 12.41 16.60 -3.10
C ALA A 22 11.49 16.13 -4.24
N PRO A 23 11.46 14.84 -4.61
CA PRO A 23 10.43 14.36 -5.51
C PRO A 23 9.08 14.70 -4.88
N ALA A 24 8.19 15.32 -5.67
CA ALA A 24 6.83 15.60 -5.25
C ALA A 24 6.22 14.30 -4.71
N ALA A 25 5.75 14.32 -3.45
CA ALA A 25 5.07 13.20 -2.85
C ALA A 25 3.87 12.85 -3.72
N GLN A 26 3.99 11.78 -4.51
CA GLN A 26 2.89 11.24 -5.28
C GLN A 26 1.79 10.89 -4.28
N ALA A 27 0.58 11.42 -4.49
CA ALA A 27 -0.54 11.14 -3.62
C ALA A 27 -0.69 9.61 -3.46
N PRO A 28 -0.93 9.09 -2.24
CA PRO A 28 -1.05 7.66 -2.02
C PRO A 28 -2.11 7.08 -2.95
N VAL A 29 -1.73 6.13 -3.81
CA VAL A 29 -2.68 5.45 -4.69
C VAL A 29 -3.59 4.60 -3.82
N VAL A 30 -4.88 4.96 -3.77
CA VAL A 30 -5.92 4.17 -3.12
C VAL A 30 -6.49 3.18 -4.12
N LEU A 31 -6.39 1.91 -3.79
CA LEU A 31 -6.88 0.76 -4.53
C LEU A 31 -8.19 0.27 -3.89
N LYS A 32 -9.04 -0.34 -4.72
CA LYS A 32 -10.41 -0.71 -4.37
C LYS A 32 -10.71 -2.17 -4.70
N PRO A 33 -10.02 -3.15 -4.08
CA PRO A 33 -10.39 -4.55 -4.23
C PRO A 33 -11.85 -4.80 -3.84
N LYS A 34 -12.51 -5.68 -4.59
CA LYS A 34 -13.90 -6.10 -4.36
C LYS A 34 -13.90 -7.54 -3.87
N LEU A 35 -14.38 -7.75 -2.66
CA LEU A 35 -14.33 -9.05 -1.97
C LEU A 35 -15.68 -9.35 -1.34
N LYS A 36 -16.09 -10.62 -1.31
CA LYS A 36 -17.21 -11.02 -0.45
C LYS A 36 -16.87 -10.76 1.02
N LEU A 37 -17.86 -10.39 1.83
CA LEU A 37 -17.64 -10.18 3.27
C LEU A 37 -17.04 -11.41 3.95
N ALA A 38 -17.50 -12.62 3.57
CA ALA A 38 -16.93 -13.88 4.06
C ALA A 38 -15.42 -14.00 3.83
N TYR A 39 -14.93 -13.49 2.70
CA TYR A 39 -13.52 -13.57 2.34
C TYR A 39 -12.68 -12.58 3.15
N ILE A 40 -13.22 -11.40 3.45
CA ILE A 40 -12.56 -10.41 4.32
C ILE A 40 -12.45 -10.97 5.75
N GLN A 41 -13.53 -11.57 6.26
CA GLN A 41 -13.54 -12.24 7.57
C GLN A 41 -12.53 -13.40 7.61
N GLY A 42 -12.52 -14.23 6.56
CA GLY A 42 -11.56 -15.33 6.41
C GLY A 42 -10.11 -14.83 6.37
N ALA A 43 -9.83 -13.73 5.68
CA ALA A 43 -8.50 -13.12 5.65
C ALA A 43 -8.06 -12.66 7.05
N VAL A 44 -8.93 -11.98 7.83
CA VAL A 44 -8.62 -11.58 9.21
C VAL A 44 -8.34 -12.81 10.09
N GLN A 45 -9.15 -13.86 9.95
CA GLN A 45 -8.95 -15.10 10.71
C GLN A 45 -7.63 -15.78 10.34
N PHE A 46 -7.32 -15.87 9.05
CA PHE A 46 -6.06 -16.44 8.55
C PHE A 46 -4.85 -15.66 9.08
N LEU A 47 -4.89 -14.32 9.00
CA LEU A 47 -3.85 -13.45 9.54
C LEU A 47 -3.68 -13.64 11.06
N GLY A 48 -4.74 -13.99 11.79
CA GLY A 48 -4.63 -14.32 13.21
C GLY A 48 -3.74 -15.53 13.53
N GLY A 49 -3.48 -16.41 12.54
CA GLY A 49 -2.69 -17.62 12.70
C GLY A 49 -1.28 -17.58 12.12
N ILE A 50 -0.86 -16.49 11.47
CA ILE A 50 0.49 -16.40 10.90
C ILE A 50 1.51 -15.94 11.94
N GLU A 51 2.71 -16.51 11.89
CA GLU A 51 3.85 -16.02 12.67
C GLU A 51 4.47 -14.81 11.99
N ILE A 52 4.72 -13.72 12.69
CA ILE A 52 5.33 -12.50 12.14
C ILE A 52 6.69 -12.19 12.77
N ARG A 53 7.59 -11.59 11.99
CA ARG A 53 8.84 -11.04 12.50
C ARG A 53 8.59 -9.69 13.15
N GLY A 54 9.49 -9.28 14.06
CA GLY A 54 9.36 -8.00 14.76
C GLY A 54 9.25 -6.79 13.83
N ASN A 55 9.93 -6.81 12.69
CA ASN A 55 9.86 -5.75 11.68
C ASN A 55 8.59 -5.79 10.80
N GLU A 56 7.73 -6.79 10.96
CA GLU A 56 6.48 -6.94 10.21
C GLU A 56 5.25 -6.51 11.04
N VAL A 57 5.43 -6.18 12.33
CA VAL A 57 4.34 -5.86 13.27
C VAL A 57 3.47 -4.71 12.76
N ASP A 58 4.08 -3.60 12.32
CA ASP A 58 3.31 -2.43 11.87
C ASP A 58 2.52 -2.73 10.59
N ALA A 59 3.15 -3.42 9.63
CA ALA A 59 2.50 -3.85 8.39
C ALA A 59 1.32 -4.80 8.67
N PHE A 60 1.50 -5.72 9.62
CA PHE A 60 0.45 -6.64 10.07
C PHE A 60 -0.73 -5.89 10.71
N LEU A 61 -0.44 -5.01 11.68
CA LEU A 61 -1.47 -4.26 12.39
C LEU A 61 -2.25 -3.34 11.46
N ASP A 62 -1.58 -2.68 10.53
CA ASP A 62 -2.20 -1.78 9.56
C ASP A 62 -3.15 -2.53 8.62
N VAL A 63 -2.71 -3.65 8.05
CA VAL A 63 -3.57 -4.50 7.20
C VAL A 63 -4.75 -5.06 7.99
N ARG A 64 -4.52 -5.59 9.19
CA ARG A 64 -5.58 -6.15 10.03
C ARG A 64 -6.62 -5.09 10.38
N LYS A 65 -6.17 -3.86 10.66
CA LYS A 65 -7.06 -2.74 10.97
C LYS A 65 -7.97 -2.43 9.78
N VAL A 66 -7.43 -2.27 8.58
CA VAL A 66 -8.23 -1.96 7.39
C VAL A 66 -9.30 -3.03 7.11
N LEU A 67 -8.94 -4.32 7.23
CA LEU A 67 -9.90 -5.39 7.01
C LEU A 67 -10.97 -5.44 8.11
N SER A 68 -10.59 -5.17 9.37
CA SER A 68 -11.53 -5.14 10.50
C SER A 68 -12.50 -3.95 10.39
N ASP A 69 -12.00 -2.76 10.05
CA ASP A 69 -12.82 -1.57 9.82
C ASP A 69 -13.84 -1.83 8.68
N ALA A 70 -13.41 -2.50 7.60
CA ALA A 70 -14.30 -2.88 6.50
C ALA A 70 -15.40 -3.89 6.92
N ILE A 71 -15.08 -4.84 7.82
CA ILE A 71 -16.07 -5.77 8.39
C ILE A 71 -17.06 -5.01 9.26
N ASP A 72 -16.58 -4.11 10.10
CA ASP A 72 -17.42 -3.31 11.00
C ASP A 72 -18.40 -2.45 10.22
N ASP A 73 -17.92 -1.78 9.16
CA ASP A 73 -18.76 -0.95 8.31
C ASP A 73 -19.77 -1.77 7.50
N ALA A 74 -19.38 -2.94 6.98
CA ALA A 74 -20.30 -3.87 6.34
C ALA A 74 -21.37 -4.39 7.33
N THR A 75 -20.99 -4.66 8.58
CA THR A 75 -21.90 -5.11 9.64
C THR A 75 -22.89 -4.02 10.01
N LYS A 76 -22.44 -2.77 10.19
CA LYS A 76 -23.32 -1.61 10.41
C LYS A 76 -24.29 -1.41 9.25
N ALA A 77 -23.83 -1.67 8.02
CA ALA A 77 -24.66 -1.64 6.81
C ALA A 77 -25.53 -2.89 6.61
N LYS A 78 -25.56 -3.82 7.58
CA LYS A 78 -26.34 -5.07 7.56
C LYS A 78 -26.04 -5.97 6.35
N LYS A 79 -24.79 -5.96 5.90
CA LYS A 79 -24.32 -6.84 4.84
C LYS A 79 -24.18 -8.27 5.35
N THR A 80 -24.32 -9.21 4.44
CA THR A 80 -24.23 -10.65 4.65
C THR A 80 -22.92 -11.20 4.09
N ALA A 81 -22.61 -12.45 4.42
CA ALA A 81 -21.39 -13.14 4.01
C ALA A 81 -21.15 -13.13 2.49
N ASP A 82 -22.22 -13.18 1.70
CA ASP A 82 -22.15 -13.21 0.23
C ASP A 82 -22.11 -11.84 -0.44
N ASP A 83 -22.35 -10.76 0.31
CA ASP A 83 -22.30 -9.41 -0.24
C ASP A 83 -20.86 -9.02 -0.61
N VAL A 84 -20.71 -8.44 -1.80
CA VAL A 84 -19.42 -7.89 -2.27
C VAL A 84 -19.21 -6.50 -1.67
N ILE A 85 -18.10 -6.35 -0.97
CA ILE A 85 -17.64 -5.13 -0.31
C ILE A 85 -16.45 -4.58 -1.08
N THR A 86 -16.42 -3.26 -1.26
CA THR A 86 -15.23 -2.56 -1.76
C THR A 86 -14.40 -2.14 -0.56
N VAL A 87 -13.16 -2.61 -0.47
CA VAL A 87 -12.24 -2.22 0.59
C VAL A 87 -11.31 -1.14 0.06
N GLU A 88 -11.24 0.00 0.73
CA GLU A 88 -10.31 1.06 0.36
C GLU A 88 -8.95 0.78 1.01
N MET A 89 -7.93 0.54 0.18
CA MET A 89 -6.60 0.17 0.66
C MET A 89 -5.55 1.02 -0.05
N ARG A 90 -4.52 1.44 0.68
CA ARG A 90 -3.33 2.03 0.05
C ARG A 90 -2.51 0.95 -0.66
N GLY A 91 -1.67 1.37 -1.60
CA GLY A 91 -0.80 0.46 -2.36
C GLY A 91 0.15 -0.39 -1.49
N ASP A 92 0.68 0.16 -0.40
CA ASP A 92 1.49 -0.56 0.58
C ASP A 92 0.68 -1.62 1.34
N GLN A 93 -0.56 -1.30 1.71
CA GLN A 93 -1.46 -2.23 2.41
C GLN A 93 -1.84 -3.44 1.55
N ILE A 94 -2.08 -3.25 0.26
CA ILE A 94 -2.34 -4.36 -0.69
C ILE A 94 -1.14 -5.30 -0.77
N GLN A 95 0.06 -4.73 -0.91
CA GLN A 95 1.30 -5.51 -0.98
C GLN A 95 1.56 -6.27 0.31
N ASN A 96 1.38 -5.61 1.46
CA ASN A 96 1.54 -6.22 2.77
C ASN A 96 0.53 -7.34 2.99
N LEU A 97 -0.74 -7.16 2.62
CA LEU A 97 -1.74 -8.22 2.72
C LEU A 97 -1.36 -9.43 1.87
N ALA A 98 -0.97 -9.21 0.61
CA ALA A 98 -0.54 -10.29 -0.28
C ALA A 98 0.67 -11.06 0.29
N LEU A 99 1.67 -10.35 0.82
CA LEU A 99 2.85 -10.95 1.45
C LEU A 99 2.48 -11.76 2.69
N LEU A 100 1.66 -11.20 3.59
CA LEU A 100 1.23 -11.89 4.81
C LEU A 100 0.39 -13.13 4.49
N MET A 101 -0.48 -13.06 3.48
CA MET A 101 -1.26 -14.19 3.00
C MET A 101 -0.37 -15.33 2.47
N GLN A 102 0.75 -15.01 1.81
CA GLN A 102 1.70 -16.01 1.31
C GLN A 102 2.50 -16.73 2.42
N ARG A 103 2.51 -16.23 3.66
CA ARG A 103 3.31 -16.80 4.75
C ARG A 103 2.61 -17.91 5.52
N GLY A 104 1.28 -17.96 5.50
CA GLY A 104 0.53 -18.98 6.23
C GLY A 104 0.36 -20.28 5.44
N THR A 105 0.02 -21.34 6.16
CA THR A 105 -0.42 -22.61 5.56
C THR A 105 -1.95 -22.65 5.57
N LEU A 106 -2.55 -23.04 4.45
CA LEU A 106 -4.01 -23.21 4.33
C LEU A 106 -4.39 -24.68 4.14
N LYS A 107 -5.59 -25.03 4.56
CA LYS A 107 -6.17 -26.34 4.20
C LYS A 107 -6.56 -26.32 2.73
N GLY A 108 -6.48 -27.46 2.05
CA GLY A 108 -6.90 -27.55 0.63
C GLY A 108 -8.34 -27.08 0.38
N SER A 109 -9.23 -27.22 1.37
CA SER A 109 -10.62 -26.73 1.32
C SER A 109 -10.74 -25.20 1.23
N GLU A 110 -9.68 -24.46 1.53
CA GLU A 110 -9.65 -22.98 1.54
C GLU A 110 -8.96 -22.42 0.29
N ALA A 111 -8.45 -23.28 -0.61
CA ALA A 111 -7.64 -22.88 -1.76
C ALA A 111 -8.37 -21.94 -2.71
N ASP A 112 -9.65 -22.19 -2.99
CA ASP A 112 -10.44 -21.34 -3.89
C ASP A 112 -10.67 -19.95 -3.27
N THR A 113 -11.02 -19.89 -1.98
CA THR A 113 -11.17 -18.62 -1.26
C THR A 113 -9.87 -17.83 -1.24
N PHE A 114 -8.74 -18.49 -0.99
CA PHE A 114 -7.43 -17.85 -1.03
C PHE A 114 -7.12 -17.28 -2.42
N LYS A 115 -7.36 -18.06 -3.47
CA LYS A 115 -7.14 -17.64 -4.86
C LYS A 115 -8.01 -16.44 -5.22
N ASP A 116 -9.29 -16.44 -4.84
CA ASP A 116 -10.22 -15.35 -5.09
C ASP A 116 -9.77 -14.05 -4.41
N ILE A 117 -9.29 -14.13 -3.17
CA ILE A 117 -8.75 -12.97 -2.47
C ILE A 117 -7.54 -12.40 -3.24
N MET A 118 -6.57 -13.25 -3.56
CA MET A 118 -5.36 -12.83 -4.28
C MET A 118 -5.68 -12.26 -5.67
N ASN A 119 -6.67 -12.81 -6.36
CA ASN A 119 -7.14 -12.29 -7.65
C ASN A 119 -7.72 -10.89 -7.49
N ALA A 120 -8.61 -10.65 -6.53
CA ALA A 120 -9.20 -9.34 -6.29
C ALA A 120 -8.16 -8.27 -5.95
N LEU A 121 -7.12 -8.62 -5.18
CA LEU A 121 -5.99 -7.74 -4.92
C LEU A 121 -5.25 -7.38 -6.21
N ASN A 122 -4.87 -8.38 -7.02
CA ASN A 122 -4.17 -8.17 -8.28
C ASN A 122 -5.00 -7.38 -9.31
N GLU A 123 -6.30 -7.63 -9.37
CA GLU A 123 -7.22 -6.89 -10.24
C GLU A 123 -7.31 -5.42 -9.83
N SER A 124 -7.35 -5.13 -8.53
CA SER A 124 -7.35 -3.74 -8.06
C SER A 124 -6.10 -2.97 -8.48
N VAL A 125 -4.92 -3.62 -8.43
CA VAL A 125 -3.65 -3.04 -8.89
C VAL A 125 -3.68 -2.80 -10.39
N LYS A 126 -4.11 -3.80 -11.18
CA LYS A 126 -4.22 -3.67 -12.64
C LYS A 126 -5.19 -2.57 -13.05
N ALA A 127 -6.34 -2.47 -12.37
CA ALA A 127 -7.34 -1.45 -12.64
C ALA A 127 -6.77 -0.03 -12.41
N ALA A 128 -6.00 0.16 -11.35
CA ALA A 128 -5.36 1.45 -11.08
C ALA A 128 -4.28 1.80 -12.12
N GLN A 129 -3.53 0.81 -12.63
CA GLN A 129 -2.55 1.02 -13.70
C GLN A 129 -3.19 1.30 -15.07
N GLY A 130 -4.33 0.68 -15.36
CA GLY A 130 -5.07 0.89 -16.60
C GLY A 130 -5.85 2.21 -16.63
N SER A 131 -6.22 2.75 -15.47
CA SER A 131 -6.94 4.03 -15.33
C SER A 131 -6.03 5.26 -15.41
N GLY A 132 -4.71 5.06 -15.54
CA GLY A 132 -3.70 6.12 -15.69
C GLY A 132 -3.25 6.37 -17.14
N LYS A 133 -4.02 5.90 -18.14
CA LYS A 133 -3.80 6.18 -19.56
C LYS A 133 -4.89 7.10 -20.11
#